data_AF-A0A436ZWR4-F1
#
_entry.id   AF-A0A436ZWR4-F1
#
_cell.length_a   1.000
_cell.length_b   1.000
_cell.length_c   1.000
_cell.angle_alpha   90.00
_cell.angle_beta   90.00
_cell.angle_gamma   90.00
#
_symmetry.space_group_name_H-M   'P 1'
#
loop_
_entity.id
_entity.type
_entity.pdbx_description
1 polymer ?
#
loop_
_entity_poly.entity_id
_entity_poly.type
_entity_poly.pdbx_seq_one_letter_code
_entity_poly.pdbx_strand_id
1 'polypeptide(L)'
;MAPEVAPRITEQDLQECLQALQNTREICLQIVSQDRARATTSPQNPPPSLEDRLKAQKKLFAAISRLRSLHRTAYMTVRQTKQATSEARQEQDRLHLQLQNLYYQQRHLRGEIDACLDFQHTYEDIPLVDEADYISRYPEHADKDPHELMKLRLADERAVREELEAQRKQLIAKKQALIAENKKRKDDLASLDEHLKKFIESSKPIQETFKKEY
;
A
#
# COMPACT_ATOMS: atom_id res chain seq x y z
N MET A 1 23.33 21.22 7.30
CA MET A 1 24.71 21.17 7.84
C MET A 1 25.44 20.10 7.09
N ALA A 2 26.44 20.45 6.27
CA ALA A 2 27.28 19.46 5.63
C ALA A 2 28.00 18.64 6.72
N PRO A 3 28.09 17.31 6.60
CA PRO A 3 28.79 16.52 7.59
C PRO A 3 30.26 16.99 7.63
N GLU A 4 30.72 17.36 8.82
CA GLU A 4 32.12 17.60 9.12
C GLU A 4 32.91 16.42 8.56
N VAL A 5 33.84 16.68 7.64
CA VAL A 5 34.60 15.62 6.97
C VAL A 5 35.40 14.92 8.05
N ALA A 6 34.98 13.70 8.41
CA ALA A 6 35.64 12.89 9.44
C ALA A 6 37.15 12.84 9.14
N PRO A 7 38.02 12.93 10.16
CA PRO A 7 39.47 12.98 9.96
C PRO A 7 39.91 11.72 9.20
N ARG A 8 40.52 11.88 8.02
CA ARG A 8 41.00 10.77 7.20
C ARG A 8 42.52 10.72 7.28
N ILE A 9 43.08 9.51 7.28
CA ILE A 9 44.51 9.36 7.04
C ILE A 9 44.78 9.83 5.61
N THR A 10 45.68 10.81 5.50
CA THR A 10 46.08 11.41 4.23
C THR A 10 47.35 10.78 3.69
N GLU A 11 47.64 11.03 2.42
CA GLU A 11 48.91 10.65 1.81
C GLU A 11 50.12 11.29 2.53
N GLN A 12 49.94 12.50 3.07
CA GLN A 12 50.94 13.20 3.86
C GLN A 12 51.26 12.46 5.17
N ASP A 13 50.25 11.96 5.89
CA ASP A 13 50.45 11.16 7.12
C ASP A 13 51.27 9.89 6.84
N LEU A 14 51.03 9.25 5.68
CA LEU A 14 51.78 8.09 5.22
C LEU A 14 53.24 8.45 4.93
N GLN A 15 53.48 9.55 4.22
CA GLN A 15 54.83 10.04 3.93
C GLN A 15 55.62 10.35 5.21
N GLU A 16 54.98 10.99 6.19
CA GLU A 16 55.59 11.28 7.50
C GLU A 16 55.95 10.01 8.27
N CYS A 17 55.08 9.00 8.24
CA CYS A 17 55.35 7.69 8.85
C CYS A 17 56.50 6.96 8.17
N LEU A 18 56.53 6.95 6.83
CA LEU A 18 57.61 6.34 6.05
C LEU A 18 58.95 7.02 6.29
N GLN A 19 58.98 8.35 6.33
CA GLN A 19 60.18 9.11 6.65
C GLN A 19 60.66 8.82 8.08
N ALA A 20 59.75 8.76 9.05
CA ALA A 20 60.11 8.41 10.43
C ALA A 20 60.68 6.99 10.55
N LEU A 21 60.14 6.03 9.78
CA LEU A 21 60.66 4.66 9.69
C LEU A 21 62.05 4.61 9.05
N GLN A 22 62.26 5.32 7.94
CA GLN A 22 63.55 5.41 7.26
C GLN A 22 64.62 5.99 8.19
N ASN A 23 64.32 7.13 8.83
CA ASN A 23 65.21 7.77 9.81
C ASN A 23 65.55 6.82 10.98
N THR A 24 64.56 6.08 11.48
CA THR A 24 64.78 5.12 12.59
C THR A 24 65.68 3.96 12.15
N ARG A 25 65.46 3.43 10.93
CA ARG A 25 66.29 2.38 10.34
C ARG A 25 67.74 2.84 10.17
N GLU A 26 67.96 4.05 9.67
CA GLU A 26 69.30 4.63 9.50
C GLU A 26 70.04 4.75 10.84
N ILE A 27 69.37 5.22 11.89
CA ILE A 27 69.95 5.31 13.24
C ILE A 27 70.31 3.90 13.77
N CYS A 28 69.44 2.90 13.57
CA CYS A 28 69.74 1.52 13.95
C CYS A 28 70.99 0.98 13.22
N LEU A 29 71.08 1.22 11.91
CA LEU A 29 72.24 0.79 11.11
C LEU A 29 73.52 1.50 11.55
N GLN A 30 73.45 2.79 11.89
CA GLN A 30 74.59 3.53 12.46
C GLN A 30 75.06 2.91 13.77
N ILE A 31 74.15 2.60 14.71
CA ILE A 31 74.50 1.96 15.99
C ILE A 31 75.15 0.59 15.77
N VAL A 32 74.59 -0.24 14.88
CA VAL A 32 75.16 -1.56 14.55
C VAL A 32 76.55 -1.44 13.92
N SER A 33 76.76 -0.44 13.06
CA SER A 33 78.07 -0.19 12.45
C SER A 33 79.12 0.26 13.48
N GLN A 34 78.73 1.12 14.44
CA GLN A 34 79.60 1.56 15.53
C GLN A 34 79.99 0.39 16.45
N ASP A 35 79.03 -0.49 16.74
CA ASP A 35 79.26 -1.68 17.58
C ASP A 35 80.17 -2.71 16.88
N ARG A 36 80.04 -2.88 15.56
CA ARG A 36 80.94 -3.70 14.75
C ARG A 36 82.35 -3.10 14.64
N ALA A 37 82.47 -1.79 14.47
CA ALA A 37 83.75 -1.09 14.42
C ALA A 37 84.51 -1.18 15.76
N ARG A 38 83.81 -1.21 16.90
CA ARG A 38 84.42 -1.47 18.22
C ARG A 38 84.96 -2.89 18.37
N ALA A 39 84.34 -3.88 17.73
CA ALA A 39 84.76 -5.28 17.79
C ALA A 39 85.97 -5.59 16.88
N THR A 40 86.26 -4.72 15.91
CA THR A 40 87.37 -4.85 14.95
C THR A 40 88.45 -3.81 15.28
N THR A 41 89.27 -4.08 16.30
CA THR A 41 90.39 -3.21 16.70
C THR A 41 91.44 -3.13 15.59
N SER A 42 91.37 -2.11 14.74
CA SER A 42 92.42 -1.77 13.77
C SER A 42 93.20 -0.54 14.25
N PRO A 43 94.54 -0.57 14.29
CA PRO A 43 95.37 0.48 14.91
C PRO A 43 95.36 1.85 14.20
N GLN A 44 94.68 1.99 13.06
CA GLN A 44 94.63 3.24 12.29
C GLN A 44 93.36 4.08 12.48
N ASN A 45 92.32 3.57 13.16
CA ASN A 45 91.09 4.33 13.45
C ASN A 45 90.77 4.29 14.95
N PRO A 46 90.65 5.45 15.65
CA PRO A 46 90.27 5.44 17.05
C PRO A 46 88.86 4.85 17.22
N PRO A 47 88.61 4.01 18.25
CA PRO A 47 87.30 3.44 18.48
C PRO A 47 86.28 4.55 18.76
N PRO A 48 85.03 4.42 18.28
CA PRO A 48 84.01 5.44 18.50
C PRO A 48 83.79 5.68 20.00
N SER A 49 83.77 6.95 20.42
CA SER A 49 83.67 7.35 21.83
C SER A 49 82.39 6.83 22.48
N LEU A 50 82.45 6.54 23.78
CA LEU A 50 81.26 6.16 24.57
C LEU A 50 80.17 7.23 24.49
N GLU A 51 80.56 8.49 24.38
CA GLU A 51 79.63 9.61 24.21
C GLU A 51 78.84 9.54 22.90
N ASP A 52 79.47 9.12 21.80
CA ASP A 52 78.82 9.05 20.49
C ASP A 52 77.79 7.91 20.43
N ARG A 53 78.08 6.80 21.12
CA ARG A 53 77.12 5.71 21.31
C ARG A 53 75.90 6.17 22.13
N LEU A 54 76.13 6.89 23.23
CA LEU A 54 75.03 7.43 24.06
C LEU A 54 74.19 8.46 23.29
N LYS A 55 74.82 9.31 22.46
CA LYS A 55 74.11 10.24 21.57
C LYS A 55 73.25 9.50 20.54
N ALA A 56 73.78 8.46 19.90
CA ALA A 56 73.04 7.65 18.94
C ALA A 56 71.86 6.91 19.61
N GLN A 57 72.05 6.37 20.82
CA GLN A 57 71.00 5.74 21.60
C GLN A 57 69.87 6.70 21.97
N LYS A 58 70.20 7.94 22.39
CA LYS A 58 69.20 9.00 22.66
C LYS A 58 68.39 9.35 21.40
N LYS A 59 69.05 9.48 20.24
CA LYS A 59 68.39 9.70 18.95
C LYS A 59 67.45 8.55 18.58
N LEU A 60 67.85 7.30 18.81
CA LEU A 60 67.02 6.13 18.58
C LEU A 60 65.75 6.15 19.45
N PHE A 61 65.88 6.42 20.75
CA PHE A 61 64.72 6.52 21.64
C PHE A 61 63.75 7.63 21.22
N ALA A 62 64.26 8.78 20.79
CA ALA A 62 63.43 9.86 20.25
C ALA A 62 62.69 9.44 18.97
N ALA A 63 63.37 8.77 18.04
CA ALA A 63 62.79 8.29 16.78
C ALA A 63 61.70 7.23 17.01
N ILE A 64 61.94 6.27 17.92
CA ILE A 64 60.94 5.26 18.30
C ILE A 64 59.72 5.91 18.99
N SER A 65 59.94 6.89 19.86
CA SER A 65 58.84 7.63 20.50
C SER A 65 57.99 8.38 19.47
N ARG A 66 58.62 8.99 18.44
CA ARG A 66 57.91 9.61 17.32
C ARG A 66 57.07 8.59 16.54
N LEU A 67 57.62 7.42 16.21
CA LEU A 67 56.89 6.34 15.54
C LEU A 67 55.68 5.85 16.33
N ARG A 68 55.83 5.67 17.66
CA ARG A 68 54.72 5.28 18.54
C ARG A 68 53.61 6.34 18.55
N SER A 69 53.99 7.62 18.54
CA SER A 69 53.03 8.73 18.47
C SER A 69 52.26 8.75 17.16
N LEU A 70 52.96 8.57 16.03
CA LEU A 70 52.34 8.50 14.69
C LEU A 70 51.39 7.31 14.59
N HIS A 71 51.80 6.12 15.04
CA HIS A 71 50.95 4.93 15.08
C HIS A 71 49.70 5.14 15.95
N ARG A 72 49.85 5.74 17.14
CA ARG A 72 48.70 6.04 18.01
C ARG A 72 47.73 7.00 17.34
N THR A 73 48.23 8.02 16.66
CA THR A 73 47.41 9.01 15.96
C THR A 73 46.63 8.33 14.83
N ALA A 74 47.31 7.58 13.96
CA ALA A 74 46.67 6.82 12.88
C ALA A 74 45.61 5.84 13.40
N TYR A 75 45.90 5.10 14.47
CA TYR A 75 44.94 4.18 15.09
C TYR A 75 43.69 4.91 15.62
N MET A 76 43.87 6.05 16.27
CA MET A 76 42.73 6.85 16.76
C MET A 76 41.90 7.42 15.61
N THR A 77 42.54 7.89 14.53
CA THR A 77 41.86 8.33 13.31
C THR A 77 41.03 7.20 12.70
N VAL A 78 41.57 6.00 12.54
CA VAL A 78 40.83 4.82 12.02
C VAL A 78 39.64 4.48 12.91
N ARG A 79 39.81 4.54 14.23
CA ARG A 79 38.72 4.28 15.17
C ARG A 79 37.61 5.33 15.04
N GLN A 80 37.97 6.61 14.91
CA GLN A 80 37.02 7.71 14.74
C GLN A 80 36.27 7.60 13.40
N THR A 81 36.94 7.31 12.29
CA THR A 81 36.28 7.14 10.99
C THR A 81 35.34 5.94 10.98
N LYS A 82 35.73 4.83 11.62
CA LYS A 82 34.87 3.66 11.77
C LYS A 82 33.60 3.99 12.57
N GLN A 83 33.75 4.74 13.67
CA GLN A 83 32.62 5.16 14.49
C GLN A 83 31.68 6.09 13.71
N ALA A 84 32.21 7.16 13.11
CA ALA A 84 31.42 8.11 12.34
C ALA A 84 30.69 7.45 11.15
N THR A 85 31.35 6.52 10.46
CA THR A 85 30.73 5.77 9.36
C THR A 85 29.62 4.83 9.86
N SER A 86 29.81 4.21 11.03
CA SER A 86 28.79 3.37 11.65
C SER A 86 27.56 4.17 12.07
N GLU A 87 27.76 5.36 12.65
CA GLU A 87 26.67 6.26 13.05
C GLU A 87 25.88 6.76 11.82
N ALA A 88 26.59 7.21 10.78
CA ALA A 88 25.96 7.62 9.53
C ALA A 88 25.16 6.48 8.88
N ARG A 89 25.69 5.25 8.91
CA ARG A 89 24.98 4.06 8.43
C ARG A 89 23.73 3.77 9.24
N GLN A 90 23.81 3.81 10.57
CA GLN A 90 22.64 3.58 11.44
C GLN A 90 21.55 4.63 11.20
N GLU A 91 21.92 5.89 11.01
CA GLU A 91 20.98 6.94 10.67
C GLU A 91 20.33 6.72 9.30
N GLN A 92 21.11 6.31 8.30
CA GLN A 92 20.57 5.94 6.99
C GLN A 92 19.57 4.78 7.09
N ASP A 93 19.90 3.74 7.87
CA ASP A 93 19.02 2.58 8.07
C ASP A 93 17.71 3.00 8.78
N ARG A 94 17.79 3.89 9.78
CA ARG A 94 16.63 4.46 10.48
C ARG A 94 15.73 5.25 9.53
N LEU A 95 16.29 6.14 8.72
CA LEU A 95 15.54 6.94 7.74
C LEU A 95 14.92 6.05 6.66
N HIS A 96 15.63 5.01 6.21
CA HIS A 96 15.10 4.05 5.24
C HIS A 96 13.89 3.30 5.78
N LEU A 97 13.92 2.88 7.05
CA LEU A 97 12.76 2.26 7.70
C LEU A 97 11.57 3.22 7.80
N GLN A 98 11.81 4.48 8.16
CA GLN A 98 10.76 5.51 8.19
C GLN A 98 10.14 5.72 6.81
N LEU A 99 10.96 5.76 5.76
CA LEU A 99 10.48 5.86 4.38
C LEU A 99 9.62 4.66 3.97
N GLN A 100 10.01 3.44 4.34
CA GLN A 100 9.19 2.24 4.09
C GLN A 100 7.83 2.32 4.80
N ASN A 101 7.79 2.79 6.05
CA ASN A 101 6.54 3.00 6.78
C ASN A 101 5.62 4.00 6.05
N LEU A 102 6.17 5.09 5.51
CA LEU A 102 5.41 6.08 4.74
C LEU A 102 4.87 5.48 3.43
N TYR A 103 5.66 4.68 2.71
CA TYR A 103 5.18 3.99 1.51
C TYR A 103 4.05 3.02 1.81
N TYR A 104 4.14 2.30 2.93
CA TYR A 104 3.06 1.42 3.38
C TYR A 104 1.79 2.21 3.66
N GLN A 105 1.89 3.29 4.44
CA GLN A 105 0.74 4.16 4.74
C GLN A 105 0.12 4.75 3.46
N GLN A 106 0.95 5.23 2.53
CA GLN A 106 0.47 5.75 1.25
C GLN A 106 -0.30 4.69 0.46
N ARG A 107 0.22 3.46 0.38
CA ARG A 107 -0.44 2.36 -0.32
C ARG A 107 -1.76 1.98 0.36
N HIS A 108 -1.78 1.94 1.68
CA HIS A 108 -2.98 1.67 2.47
C HIS A 108 -4.07 2.72 2.18
N LEU A 109 -3.74 4.00 2.34
CA LEU A 109 -4.67 5.10 2.10
C LEU A 109 -5.18 5.12 0.65
N ARG A 110 -4.32 4.85 -0.33
CA ARG A 110 -4.76 4.72 -1.72
C ARG A 110 -5.75 3.58 -1.90
N GLY A 111 -5.48 2.42 -1.31
CA GLY A 111 -6.41 1.29 -1.36
C GLY A 111 -7.76 1.59 -0.69
N GLU A 112 -7.77 2.34 0.41
CA GLU A 112 -9.01 2.80 1.06
C GLU A 112 -9.77 3.80 0.19
N ILE A 113 -9.06 4.76 -0.44
CA ILE A 113 -9.67 5.72 -1.38
C ILE A 113 -10.29 4.97 -2.56
N ASP A 114 -9.56 4.05 -3.18
CA ASP A 114 -10.05 3.26 -4.30
C ASP A 114 -11.29 2.45 -3.89
N ALA A 115 -11.28 1.82 -2.71
CA ALA A 115 -12.43 1.10 -2.18
C ALA A 115 -13.65 2.02 -1.90
N CYS A 116 -13.43 3.26 -1.47
CA CYS A 116 -14.51 4.23 -1.31
C CYS A 116 -15.05 4.73 -2.65
N LEU A 117 -14.21 4.88 -3.67
CA LEU A 117 -14.61 5.33 -5.00
C LEU A 117 -15.33 4.23 -5.79
N ASP A 118 -14.90 2.98 -5.62
CA ASP A 118 -15.51 1.80 -6.24
C ASP A 118 -16.78 1.35 -5.51
N PHE A 119 -17.23 2.08 -4.49
CA PHE A 119 -18.45 1.75 -3.77
C PHE A 119 -19.65 1.90 -4.71
N GLN A 120 -20.21 0.77 -5.12
CA GLN A 120 -21.39 0.74 -5.96
C GLN A 120 -22.62 1.17 -5.15
N HIS A 121 -23.17 2.32 -5.51
CA HIS A 121 -24.40 2.81 -4.89
C HIS A 121 -25.62 2.15 -5.54
N THR A 122 -26.47 1.52 -4.75
CA THR A 122 -27.67 0.82 -5.24
C THR A 122 -28.63 1.70 -6.05
N TYR A 123 -28.59 3.02 -5.85
CA TYR A 123 -29.46 3.94 -6.60
C TYR A 123 -29.04 4.08 -8.08
N GLU A 124 -27.79 3.79 -8.42
CA GLU A 124 -27.28 3.88 -9.79
C GLU A 124 -27.89 2.80 -10.70
N ASP A 125 -28.25 1.66 -10.12
CA ASP A 125 -28.91 0.55 -10.83
C ASP A 125 -30.43 0.78 -11.02
N ILE A 126 -31.00 1.82 -10.39
CA ILE A 126 -32.43 2.09 -10.47
C ILE A 126 -32.73 2.81 -11.79
N PRO A 127 -33.61 2.25 -12.66
CA PRO A 127 -34.04 2.97 -13.85
C PRO A 127 -34.94 4.13 -13.40
N LEU A 128 -34.36 5.32 -13.37
CA LEU A 128 -35.01 6.59 -13.04
C LEU A 128 -35.47 7.27 -14.33
N VAL A 129 -36.54 8.05 -14.23
CA VAL A 129 -36.94 8.97 -15.29
C VAL A 129 -35.81 9.97 -15.54
N ASP A 130 -35.54 10.30 -16.81
CA ASP A 130 -34.54 11.29 -17.18
C ASP A 130 -34.80 12.64 -16.50
N GLU A 131 -33.71 13.36 -16.21
CA GLU A 131 -33.79 14.60 -15.44
C GLU A 131 -34.67 15.67 -16.11
N ALA A 132 -34.58 15.78 -17.43
CA ALA A 132 -35.39 16.72 -18.20
C ALA A 132 -36.90 16.40 -18.11
N ASP A 133 -37.26 15.12 -18.18
CA ASP A 133 -38.64 14.65 -18.06
C ASP A 133 -39.17 14.83 -16.63
N TYR A 134 -38.31 14.64 -15.62
CA TYR A 134 -38.64 14.89 -14.23
C TYR A 134 -38.89 16.37 -13.95
N ILE A 135 -38.00 17.27 -14.40
CA ILE A 135 -38.14 18.72 -14.22
C ILE A 135 -39.37 19.25 -14.96
N SER A 136 -39.71 18.67 -16.11
CA SER A 136 -40.95 19.01 -16.83
C SER A 136 -42.21 18.73 -15.99
N ARG A 137 -42.19 17.67 -15.17
CA ARG A 137 -43.30 17.32 -14.25
C ARG A 137 -43.28 18.12 -12.95
N TYR A 138 -42.08 18.47 -12.46
CA TYR A 138 -41.87 19.22 -11.22
C TYR A 138 -40.95 20.44 -11.46
N PRO A 139 -41.47 21.52 -12.06
CA PRO A 139 -40.67 22.70 -12.41
C PRO A 139 -40.07 23.39 -11.18
N GLU A 140 -40.74 23.30 -10.01
CA GLU A 140 -40.24 23.85 -8.74
C GLU A 140 -38.95 23.17 -8.20
N HIS A 141 -38.47 22.11 -8.85
CA HIS A 141 -37.25 21.40 -8.45
C HIS A 141 -36.04 21.72 -9.33
N ALA A 142 -36.20 22.57 -10.37
CA ALA A 142 -35.13 22.90 -11.30
C ALA A 142 -33.92 23.60 -10.65
N ASP A 143 -34.14 24.42 -9.63
CA ASP A 143 -33.09 25.22 -8.98
C ASP A 143 -32.42 24.50 -7.79
N LYS A 144 -32.73 23.22 -7.56
CA LYS A 144 -32.20 22.47 -6.43
C LYS A 144 -30.80 21.92 -6.71
N ASP A 145 -30.01 21.75 -5.64
CA ASP A 145 -28.71 21.10 -5.70
C ASP A 145 -28.80 19.67 -6.30
N PRO A 146 -27.83 19.21 -7.10
CA PRO A 146 -27.91 17.89 -7.76
C PRO A 146 -28.17 16.72 -6.80
N HIS A 147 -27.60 16.74 -5.59
CA HIS A 147 -27.84 15.68 -4.61
C HIS A 147 -29.27 15.75 -4.06
N GLU A 148 -29.78 16.96 -3.79
CA GLU A 148 -31.17 17.17 -3.37
C GLU A 148 -32.16 16.76 -4.47
N LEU A 149 -31.85 17.09 -5.73
CA LEU A 149 -32.65 16.69 -6.89
C LEU A 149 -32.69 15.16 -7.04
N MET A 150 -31.55 14.47 -6.89
CA MET A 150 -31.50 13.01 -6.93
C MET A 150 -32.37 12.36 -5.86
N LYS A 151 -32.35 12.87 -4.62
CA LYS A 151 -33.21 12.37 -3.54
C LYS A 151 -34.71 12.52 -3.86
N LEU A 152 -35.09 13.65 -4.45
CA LEU A 152 -36.47 13.91 -4.84
C LEU A 152 -36.91 13.02 -6.01
N ARG A 153 -36.04 12.81 -7.00
CA ARG A 153 -36.26 11.86 -8.10
C ARG A 153 -36.46 10.43 -7.60
N LEU A 154 -35.64 9.99 -6.65
CA LEU A 154 -35.78 8.67 -6.02
C LEU A 154 -37.09 8.53 -5.22
N ALA A 155 -37.51 9.59 -4.52
CA ALA A 155 -38.76 9.59 -3.77
C ALA A 155 -39.98 9.53 -4.70
N ASP A 156 -39.96 10.25 -5.82
CA ASP A 156 -41.01 10.19 -6.84
C ASP A 156 -41.09 8.80 -7.49
N GLU A 157 -39.97 8.24 -7.93
CA GLU A 157 -39.94 6.89 -8.52
C GLU A 157 -40.48 5.84 -7.54
N ARG A 158 -40.15 5.97 -6.25
CA ARG A 158 -40.70 5.11 -5.21
C ARG A 158 -42.23 5.24 -5.13
N ALA A 159 -42.76 6.45 -5.05
CA ALA A 159 -44.20 6.69 -4.97
C ALA A 159 -44.93 6.12 -6.20
N VAL A 160 -44.37 6.33 -7.40
CA VAL A 160 -44.89 5.78 -8.65
C VAL A 160 -44.92 4.24 -8.62
N ARG A 161 -43.83 3.59 -8.16
CA ARG A 161 -43.79 2.12 -8.06
C ARG A 161 -44.77 1.56 -7.04
N GLU A 162 -44.93 2.21 -5.90
CA GLU A 162 -45.91 1.82 -4.88
C GLU A 162 -47.35 1.89 -5.45
N GLU A 163 -47.68 2.96 -6.17
CA GLU A 163 -48.98 3.13 -6.85
C GLU A 163 -49.20 2.05 -7.93
N LEU A 164 -48.20 1.81 -8.79
CA LEU A 164 -48.27 0.77 -9.83
C LEU A 164 -48.42 -0.63 -9.23
N GLU A 165 -47.76 -0.93 -8.11
CA GLU A 165 -47.90 -2.21 -7.42
C GLU A 165 -49.30 -2.36 -6.83
N ALA A 166 -49.87 -1.30 -6.24
CA ALA A 166 -51.24 -1.30 -5.73
C ALA A 166 -52.25 -1.57 -6.86
N GLN A 167 -52.12 -0.87 -7.99
CA GLN A 167 -52.94 -1.08 -9.18
C GLN A 167 -52.79 -2.50 -9.74
N ARG A 168 -51.57 -3.03 -9.80
CA ARG A 168 -51.30 -4.41 -10.22
C ARG A 168 -52.02 -5.41 -9.31
N LYS A 169 -51.94 -5.25 -7.98
CA LYS A 169 -52.63 -6.11 -7.00
C LYS A 169 -54.15 -6.07 -7.20
N GLN A 170 -54.72 -4.87 -7.38
CA GLN A 170 -56.15 -4.70 -7.64
C GLN A 170 -56.57 -5.39 -8.94
N LEU A 171 -55.80 -5.23 -10.03
CA LEU A 171 -56.08 -5.86 -11.31
C LEU A 171 -55.97 -7.38 -11.25
N ILE A 172 -54.99 -7.92 -10.51
CA ILE A 172 -54.86 -9.36 -10.26
C ILE A 172 -56.09 -9.89 -9.51
N ALA A 173 -56.54 -9.19 -8.47
CA ALA A 173 -57.74 -9.58 -7.72
C ALA A 173 -58.99 -9.57 -8.61
N LYS A 174 -59.19 -8.52 -9.41
CA LYS A 174 -60.29 -8.45 -10.40
C LYS A 174 -60.23 -9.58 -11.41
N LYS A 175 -59.03 -9.88 -11.94
CA LYS A 175 -58.81 -10.99 -12.87
C LYS A 175 -59.20 -12.33 -12.23
N GLN A 176 -58.76 -12.60 -11.00
CA GLN A 176 -59.10 -13.83 -10.30
C GLN A 176 -60.61 -13.95 -10.02
N ALA A 177 -61.26 -12.85 -9.63
CA ALA A 177 -62.71 -12.80 -9.43
C ALA A 177 -63.47 -13.13 -10.73
N LEU A 178 -63.08 -12.53 -11.86
CA LEU A 178 -63.69 -12.80 -13.17
C LEU A 178 -63.44 -14.24 -13.66
N ILE A 179 -62.27 -14.81 -13.36
CA ILE A 179 -61.98 -16.22 -13.68
C ILE A 179 -62.90 -17.15 -12.87
N ALA A 180 -63.06 -16.88 -11.56
CA ALA A 180 -63.94 -17.66 -10.70
C ALA A 180 -65.41 -17.54 -11.14
N GLU A 181 -65.86 -16.34 -11.50
CA GLU A 181 -67.21 -16.11 -12.01
C GLU A 181 -67.45 -16.83 -13.34
N ASN A 182 -66.51 -16.74 -14.29
CA ASN A 182 -66.62 -17.47 -15.55
C ASN A 182 -66.62 -18.99 -15.35
N LYS A 183 -65.83 -19.51 -14.40
CA LYS A 183 -65.85 -20.93 -14.06
C LYS A 183 -67.21 -21.34 -13.51
N LYS A 184 -67.75 -20.57 -12.56
CA LYS A 184 -69.09 -20.82 -12.00
C LYS A 184 -70.17 -20.80 -13.08
N ARG A 185 -70.19 -19.79 -13.96
CA ARG A 185 -71.15 -19.72 -15.07
C ARG A 185 -71.02 -20.89 -16.05
N LYS A 186 -69.79 -21.37 -16.31
CA LYS A 186 -69.56 -22.58 -17.12
C LYS A 186 -70.14 -23.83 -16.45
N ASP A 187 -69.91 -23.98 -15.15
CA ASP A 187 -70.42 -25.10 -14.36
C ASP A 187 -71.98 -25.08 -14.30
N ASP A 188 -72.57 -23.89 -14.10
CA ASP A 188 -74.03 -23.67 -14.13
C ASP A 188 -74.63 -24.00 -15.51
N LEU A 189 -73.97 -23.57 -16.60
CA LEU A 189 -74.39 -23.90 -17.97
C LEU A 189 -74.30 -25.39 -18.24
N ALA A 190 -73.23 -26.07 -17.79
CA ALA A 190 -73.09 -27.51 -17.95
C ALA A 190 -74.19 -28.27 -17.19
N SER A 191 -74.56 -27.82 -15.99
CA SER A 191 -75.67 -28.37 -15.21
C SER A 191 -77.02 -28.14 -15.90
N LEU A 192 -77.27 -26.94 -16.45
CA LEU A 192 -78.48 -26.66 -17.21
C LEU A 192 -78.59 -27.56 -18.45
N ASP A 193 -77.48 -27.75 -19.17
CA ASP A 193 -77.42 -28.61 -20.36
C ASP A 193 -77.75 -30.07 -20.01
N GLU A 194 -77.29 -30.56 -18.86
CA GLU A 194 -77.66 -31.87 -18.32
C GLU A 194 -79.16 -31.95 -17.95
N HIS A 195 -79.70 -30.92 -17.30
CA HIS A 195 -81.11 -30.85 -16.94
C HIS A 195 -82.01 -30.82 -18.18
N LEU A 196 -81.61 -30.09 -19.22
CA LEU A 196 -82.35 -30.00 -20.47
C LEU A 196 -82.37 -31.34 -21.21
N LYS A 197 -81.24 -32.07 -21.22
CA LYS A 197 -81.19 -33.45 -21.75
C LYS A 197 -82.18 -34.36 -21.03
N LYS A 198 -82.20 -34.34 -19.69
CA LYS A 198 -83.15 -35.10 -18.86
C LYS A 198 -84.61 -34.72 -19.13
N PHE A 199 -84.89 -33.42 -19.30
CA PHE A 199 -86.22 -32.93 -19.65
C PHE A 199 -86.67 -33.42 -21.03
N ILE A 200 -85.80 -33.31 -22.04
CA ILE A 200 -86.08 -33.84 -23.38
C ILE A 200 -86.36 -35.34 -23.31
N GLU A 201 -85.51 -36.13 -22.65
CA GLU A 201 -85.70 -37.57 -22.50
C GLU A 201 -87.01 -37.94 -21.80
N SER A 202 -87.35 -37.25 -20.70
CA SER A 202 -88.60 -37.49 -19.96
C SER A 202 -89.85 -37.02 -20.71
N SER A 203 -89.74 -36.07 -21.65
CA SER A 203 -90.85 -35.59 -22.48
C SER A 203 -91.12 -36.44 -23.74
N LYS A 204 -90.17 -37.30 -24.17
CA LYS A 204 -90.33 -38.20 -25.33
C LYS A 204 -91.61 -39.07 -25.29
N PRO A 205 -92.00 -39.70 -24.17
CA PRO A 205 -93.22 -40.52 -24.11
C PRO A 205 -94.50 -39.73 -24.41
N ILE A 206 -94.59 -38.48 -23.95
CA ILE A 206 -95.74 -37.61 -24.20
C ILE A 206 -95.79 -37.22 -25.69
N GLN A 207 -94.64 -36.91 -26.29
CA GLN A 207 -94.56 -36.63 -27.72
C GLN A 207 -94.95 -37.84 -28.58
N GLU A 208 -94.58 -39.06 -28.16
CA GLU A 208 -95.01 -40.29 -28.85
C GLU A 208 -96.52 -40.50 -28.79
N THR A 209 -97.18 -40.08 -27.71
CA THR A 209 -98.65 -40.12 -27.60
C THR A 209 -99.31 -39.15 -28.59
N PHE A 210 -98.84 -37.89 -28.67
CA PHE A 210 -99.40 -36.90 -29.60
C PHE A 210 -99.04 -37.15 -31.07
N LYS A 211 -97.96 -37.88 -31.38
CA LYS A 211 -97.63 -38.32 -32.74
C LYS A 211 -98.50 -39.47 -33.26
N LYS A 212 -99.25 -40.16 -32.39
CA LYS A 212 -100.15 -41.25 -32.76
C LYS A 212 -101.57 -40.78 -33.11
N GLU A 213 -101.90 -39.50 -32.89
CA GLU A 213 -103.24 -38.94 -33.18
C GLU A 213 -103.36 -38.21 -34.54
N TYR A 214 -102.45 -38.48 -35.49
CA TYR A 214 -102.65 -38.21 -36.91
C TYR A 214 -102.21 -39.41 -37.76
#